data_AF-A0A7Y6L553-F1
#
_entry.id   AF-A0A7Y6L553-F1
#
_cell.length_a   1.000
_cell.length_b   1.000
_cell.length_c   1.000
_cell.angle_alpha   90.00
_cell.angle_beta   90.00
_cell.angle_gamma   90.00
#
_symmetry.space_group_name_H-M   'P 1'
#
loop_
_entity.id
_entity.type
_entity.pdbx_description
1 polymer ?
#
loop_
_entity_poly.entity_id
_entity_poly.type
_entity_poly.pdbx_seq_one_letter_code
_entity_poly.pdbx_strand_id
1 'polypeptide(L)'
;MTDSPLPCPAPGPRSLRVRPLPERAGWRAGGEITLATRPLWERTLHLLSVSPREVCRLELSAVTFVDLGGVSALAVTAQELPAGRRIVLDRPPAAMPRLLDMFWPGLPAIDVVAR
;
A
#
# COMPACT_ATOMS: atom_id res chain seq x y z
N MET A 1 -47.64 -3.76 -0.62
CA MET A 1 -46.59 -2.77 -0.27
C MET A 1 -45.37 -3.59 0.13
N THR A 2 -44.55 -3.94 -0.86
CA THR A 2 -43.39 -4.82 -0.70
C THR A 2 -42.22 -3.97 -0.24
N ASP A 3 -41.73 -4.24 0.97
CA ASP A 3 -40.50 -3.67 1.50
C ASP A 3 -39.32 -4.42 0.84
N SER A 4 -38.75 -3.79 -0.21
CA SER A 4 -37.52 -4.29 -0.82
C SER A 4 -36.34 -3.81 0.02
N PRO A 5 -35.46 -4.70 0.51
CA PRO A 5 -34.29 -4.26 1.25
C PRO A 5 -33.40 -3.42 0.31
N LEU A 6 -32.99 -2.25 0.81
CA LEU A 6 -32.07 -1.36 0.12
C LEU A 6 -30.80 -2.14 -0.29
N PRO A 7 -30.28 -1.94 -1.52
CA PRO A 7 -29.03 -2.58 -1.91
C PRO A 7 -27.92 -2.19 -0.93
N CYS A 8 -27.15 -3.18 -0.45
CA CYS A 8 -25.94 -2.93 0.33
C CYS A 8 -25.10 -1.84 -0.35
N PRO A 9 -24.67 -0.78 0.36
CA PRO A 9 -23.84 0.24 -0.25
C PRO A 9 -22.59 -0.44 -0.82
N ALA A 10 -22.37 -0.26 -2.13
CA ALA A 10 -21.09 -0.59 -2.74
C ALA A 10 -19.99 0.09 -1.91
N PRO A 11 -18.86 -0.57 -1.61
CA PRO A 11 -17.84 0.00 -0.74
C PRO A 11 -17.42 1.36 -1.32
N GLY A 12 -17.73 2.42 -0.59
CA GLY A 12 -17.61 3.79 -1.09
C GLY A 12 -16.16 4.17 -1.44
N PRO A 13 -15.92 5.37 -1.99
CA PRO A 13 -14.61 5.85 -2.43
C PRO A 13 -13.51 5.86 -1.34
N ARG A 14 -13.87 5.63 -0.07
CA ARG A 14 -12.97 5.47 1.09
C ARG A 14 -12.48 4.04 1.33
N SER A 15 -12.81 3.10 0.44
CA SER A 15 -12.40 1.71 0.57
C SER A 15 -11.05 1.45 -0.10
N LEU A 16 -10.10 0.91 0.66
CA LEU A 16 -8.86 0.39 0.12
C LEU A 16 -9.16 -0.92 -0.61
N ARG A 17 -8.72 -1.04 -1.86
CA ARG A 17 -8.76 -2.28 -2.64
C ARG A 17 -7.34 -2.71 -2.94
N VAL A 18 -7.07 -4.00 -2.75
CA VAL A 18 -5.75 -4.58 -2.97
C VAL A 18 -5.88 -5.85 -3.81
N ARG A 19 -5.07 -5.99 -4.84
CA ARG A 19 -5.08 -7.15 -5.76
C ARG A 19 -3.65 -7.55 -6.14
N PRO A 20 -3.34 -8.85 -6.30
CA PRO A 20 -2.03 -9.26 -6.78
C PRO A 20 -1.74 -8.70 -8.18
N LEU A 21 -0.46 -8.44 -8.48
CA LEU A 21 -0.04 -8.14 -9.84
C LEU A 21 0.07 -9.44 -10.66
N PRO A 22 -0.54 -9.53 -11.86
CA PRO A 22 -0.58 -10.78 -12.62
C PRO A 22 0.79 -11.21 -13.17
N GLU A 23 1.69 -10.27 -13.44
CA GLU A 23 2.96 -10.53 -14.14
C GLU A 23 4.21 -10.31 -13.28
N ARG A 24 4.03 -9.87 -12.02
CA ARG A 24 5.14 -9.47 -11.15
C ARG A 24 4.85 -9.80 -9.70
N ALA A 25 5.89 -10.06 -8.92
CA ALA A 25 5.76 -10.19 -7.47
C ALA A 25 5.33 -8.83 -6.88
N GLY A 26 4.15 -8.79 -6.26
CA GLY A 26 3.64 -7.55 -5.71
C GLY A 26 2.13 -7.40 -5.75
N TRP A 27 1.70 -6.21 -5.38
CA TRP A 27 0.29 -5.87 -5.22
C TRP A 27 -0.01 -4.51 -5.86
N ARG A 28 -1.24 -4.36 -6.36
CA ARG A 28 -1.82 -3.08 -6.71
C ARG A 28 -2.78 -2.66 -5.62
N ALA A 29 -2.62 -1.43 -5.13
CA ALA A 29 -3.54 -0.81 -4.20
C ALA A 29 -4.26 0.38 -4.85
N GLY A 30 -5.49 0.64 -4.43
CA GLY A 30 -6.26 1.80 -4.84
C GLY A 30 -7.32 2.20 -3.84
N GLY A 31 -7.76 3.46 -3.89
CA GLY A 31 -8.60 4.08 -2.87
C GLY A 31 -7.76 4.82 -1.83
N GLU A 32 -8.16 4.76 -0.56
CA GLU A 32 -7.55 5.54 0.51
C GLU A 32 -6.84 4.65 1.53
N ILE A 33 -5.61 5.02 1.90
CA ILE A 33 -4.85 4.42 2.99
C ILE A 33 -5.02 5.30 4.22
N THR A 34 -5.92 4.91 5.11
CA THR A 34 -6.28 5.66 6.30
C THR A 34 -6.27 4.74 7.52
N LEU A 35 -6.50 5.29 8.72
CA LEU A 35 -6.76 4.48 9.91
C LEU A 35 -7.86 3.42 9.69
N ALA A 36 -8.95 3.76 8.98
CA ALA A 36 -10.06 2.84 8.74
C ALA A 36 -9.68 1.67 7.82
N THR A 37 -8.71 1.85 6.92
CA THR A 37 -8.25 0.83 5.98
C THR A 37 -6.91 0.20 6.38
N ARG A 38 -6.33 0.65 7.51
CA ARG A 38 -5.05 0.18 8.05
C ARG A 38 -4.97 -1.34 8.20
N PRO A 39 -5.98 -2.07 8.72
CA PRO A 39 -5.85 -3.51 8.89
C PRO A 39 -5.66 -4.26 7.56
N LEU A 40 -6.31 -3.82 6.47
CA LEU A 40 -6.12 -4.40 5.14
C LEU A 40 -4.75 -4.02 4.56
N TRP A 41 -4.31 -2.79 4.79
CA TRP A 41 -2.98 -2.32 4.39
C TRP A 41 -1.86 -3.11 5.05
N GLU A 42 -1.88 -3.25 6.38
CA GLU A 42 -0.89 -4.01 7.15
C GLU A 42 -0.88 -5.48 6.76
N ARG A 43 -2.05 -6.09 6.55
CA ARG A 43 -2.13 -7.47 6.04
C ARG A 43 -1.44 -7.60 4.69
N THR A 44 -1.64 -6.65 3.79
CA THR A 44 -0.97 -6.64 2.48
C THR A 44 0.54 -6.51 2.62
N LEU A 45 1.00 -5.59 3.46
CA LEU A 45 2.41 -5.37 3.73
C LEU A 45 3.07 -6.60 4.35
N HIS A 46 2.39 -7.27 5.27
CA HIS A 46 2.85 -8.54 5.82
C HIS A 46 2.98 -9.63 4.75
N LEU A 47 1.96 -9.80 3.88
CA LEU A 47 2.04 -10.74 2.77
C LEU A 47 3.20 -10.43 1.81
N LEU A 48 3.50 -9.14 1.62
CA LEU A 48 4.64 -8.68 0.84
C LEU A 48 5.96 -9.01 1.56
N SER A 49 6.05 -8.80 2.87
CA SER A 49 7.26 -9.05 3.65
C SER A 49 7.58 -10.53 3.79
N VAL A 50 6.61 -11.45 3.77
CA VAL A 50 6.87 -12.90 3.80
C VAL A 50 7.10 -13.52 2.40
N SER A 51 6.93 -12.74 1.33
CA SER A 51 7.21 -13.21 -0.04
C SER A 51 8.66 -13.68 -0.19
N PRO A 52 8.96 -14.81 -0.84
CA PRO A 52 10.34 -15.26 -1.05
C PRO A 52 11.11 -14.42 -2.09
N ARG A 53 10.47 -13.39 -2.67
CA ARG A 53 11.04 -12.58 -3.75
C ARG A 53 11.88 -11.45 -3.18
N GLU A 54 13.06 -11.26 -3.77
CA GLU A 54 13.97 -10.17 -3.44
C GLU A 54 13.36 -8.79 -3.71
N VAL A 55 12.60 -8.67 -4.80
CA VAL A 55 11.93 -7.42 -5.18
C VAL A 55 10.43 -7.63 -5.20
N CYS A 56 9.71 -6.81 -4.43
CA CYS A 56 8.25 -6.79 -4.43
C CYS A 56 7.75 -5.40 -4.84
N ARG A 57 6.86 -5.34 -5.84
CA ARG A 57 6.31 -4.09 -6.34
C ARG A 57 4.99 -3.73 -5.66
N LEU A 58 4.82 -2.46 -5.35
CA LEU A 58 3.57 -1.91 -4.85
C LEU A 58 3.10 -0.83 -5.81
N GLU A 59 2.10 -1.17 -6.62
CA GLU A 59 1.51 -0.27 -7.61
C GLU A 59 0.45 0.60 -6.94
N LEU A 60 0.64 1.92 -6.98
CA LEU A 60 -0.08 2.87 -6.16
C LEU A 60 -0.78 3.97 -6.96
N SER A 61 -0.81 3.90 -8.30
CA SER A 61 -1.43 4.94 -9.13
C SER A 61 -2.93 5.16 -8.88
N ALA A 62 -3.63 4.16 -8.35
CA ALA A 62 -5.05 4.27 -8.01
C ALA A 62 -5.28 4.69 -6.55
N VAL A 63 -4.22 4.95 -5.77
CA VAL A 63 -4.32 5.47 -4.40
C VAL A 63 -4.53 6.97 -4.45
N THR A 64 -5.66 7.41 -3.93
CA THR A 64 -6.08 8.82 -3.95
C THR A 64 -5.68 9.57 -2.69
N PHE A 65 -5.45 8.87 -1.57
CA PHE A 65 -5.07 9.45 -0.30
C PHE A 65 -4.25 8.47 0.54
N VAL A 66 -3.31 9.01 1.31
CA VAL A 66 -2.55 8.27 2.32
C VAL A 66 -2.26 9.17 3.53
N ASP A 67 -2.50 8.66 4.73
CA ASP A 67 -2.09 9.30 5.98
C ASP A 67 -0.68 8.87 6.42
N LEU A 68 -0.11 9.60 7.39
CA LEU A 68 1.20 9.29 7.96
C LEU A 68 1.25 7.88 8.56
N GLY A 69 0.17 7.41 9.19
CA GLY A 69 0.12 6.06 9.75
C GLY A 69 0.32 4.97 8.68
N GLY A 70 -0.13 5.20 7.44
CA GLY A 70 0.02 4.25 6.35
C GLY A 70 1.43 4.21 5.78
N VAL A 71 2.05 5.38 5.71
CA VAL A 71 3.47 5.49 5.37
C VAL A 71 4.34 4.87 6.46
N SER A 72 3.99 5.09 7.73
CA SER A 72 4.68 4.50 8.88
C SER A 72 4.64 2.97 8.84
N ALA A 73 3.46 2.38 8.62
CA ALA A 73 3.32 0.92 8.50
C ALA A 73 4.20 0.35 7.36
N LEU A 74 4.27 1.06 6.22
CA LEU A 74 5.15 0.69 5.10
C LEU A 74 6.64 0.78 5.49
N ALA A 75 7.04 1.87 6.15
CA ALA A 75 8.43 2.08 6.57
C ALA A 75 8.87 1.04 7.62
N VAL A 76 8.02 0.70 8.60
CA VAL A 76 8.26 -0.38 9.56
C VAL A 76 8.45 -1.70 8.82
N THR A 77 7.52 -2.03 7.91
CA THR A 77 7.63 -3.27 7.11
C THR A 77 8.94 -3.33 6.34
N ALA A 78 9.36 -2.22 5.72
CA ALA A 78 10.59 -2.16 4.95
C ALA A 78 11.84 -2.31 5.83
N GLN A 79 11.86 -1.76 7.05
CA GLN A 79 12.96 -1.93 8.01
C GLN A 79 13.10 -3.36 8.51
N GLU A 80 12.00 -4.10 8.59
CA GLU A 80 11.96 -5.50 9.02
C GLU A 80 12.27 -6.50 7.89
N LEU A 81 12.50 -6.02 6.66
CA LEU A 81 12.83 -6.90 5.55
C LEU A 81 14.23 -7.52 5.74
N PRO A 82 14.39 -8.82 5.41
CA PRO A 82 15.71 -9.44 5.31
C PRO A 82 16.63 -8.67 4.36
N ALA A 83 17.93 -8.69 4.65
CA ALA A 83 18.95 -8.04 3.81
C ALA A 83 18.84 -8.48 2.34
N GLY A 84 19.03 -7.53 1.42
CA GLY A 84 18.90 -7.74 -0.02
C GLY A 84 17.46 -7.71 -0.55
N ARG A 85 16.44 -7.64 0.32
CA ARG A 85 15.04 -7.48 -0.09
C ARG A 85 14.62 -6.03 -0.11
N ARG A 86 13.75 -5.70 -1.07
CA ARG A 86 13.28 -4.32 -1.29
C ARG A 86 11.84 -4.25 -1.80
N ILE A 87 11.18 -3.15 -1.43
CA ILE A 87 9.86 -2.76 -1.87
C ILE A 87 10.00 -1.65 -2.92
N VAL A 88 9.47 -1.87 -4.11
CA VAL A 88 9.45 -0.86 -5.17
C VAL A 88 8.08 -0.21 -5.19
N LEU A 89 8.00 1.07 -4.83
CA LEU A 89 6.79 1.89 -4.93
C LEU A 89 6.65 2.41 -6.36
N ASP A 90 5.60 1.96 -7.04
CA ASP A 90 5.31 2.34 -8.42
C ASP A 90 4.19 3.36 -8.48
N ARG A 91 4.50 4.56 -9.00
CA ARG A 91 3.60 5.72 -9.09
C ARG A 91 2.89 6.00 -7.75
N PRO A 92 3.63 6.19 -6.64
CA PRO A 92 3.01 6.53 -5.36
C PRO A 92 2.34 7.91 -5.39
N PRO A 93 1.29 8.12 -4.58
CA PRO A 93 0.75 9.46 -4.37
C PRO A 93 1.85 10.38 -3.83
N ALA A 94 1.89 11.64 -4.27
CA ALA A 94 2.98 12.58 -3.98
C ALA A 94 3.26 12.79 -2.48
N ALA A 95 2.26 12.59 -1.61
CA ALA A 95 2.43 12.63 -0.17
C ALA A 95 3.37 11.53 0.36
N MET A 96 3.36 10.33 -0.23
CA MET A 96 4.09 9.19 0.31
C MET A 96 5.61 9.35 0.22
N PRO A 97 6.23 9.70 -0.94
CA PRO A 97 7.66 9.98 -0.97
C PRO A 97 8.06 11.11 -0.03
N ARG A 98 7.27 12.19 0.03
CA ARG A 98 7.55 13.34 0.92
C ARG A 98 7.57 12.95 2.40
N LEU A 99 6.62 12.11 2.82
CA LEU A 99 6.55 11.62 4.20
C LEU A 99 7.69 10.64 4.50
N LEU A 100 8.06 9.77 3.54
CA LEU A 100 9.22 8.89 3.68
C LEU A 100 10.51 9.71 3.82
N ASP A 101 10.73 10.70 2.96
CA ASP A 101 11.91 11.56 3.01
C ASP A 101 11.99 12.36 4.32
N MET A 102 10.84 12.79 4.86
CA MET A 102 10.76 13.59 6.08
C MET A 102 11.03 12.77 7.36
N PHE A 103 10.51 11.54 7.44
CA PHE A 103 10.52 10.76 8.69
C PHE A 103 11.44 9.54 8.66
N TRP A 104 11.78 9.02 7.47
CA TRP A 104 12.67 7.87 7.25
C TRP A 104 13.65 8.14 6.09
N PRO A 105 14.46 9.21 6.18
CA PRO A 105 15.35 9.59 5.08
C PRO A 105 16.33 8.47 4.74
N GLY A 106 16.43 8.15 3.44
CA GLY A 106 17.40 7.18 2.94
C GLY A 106 17.10 5.72 3.27
N LEU A 107 15.83 5.37 3.53
CA LEU A 107 15.45 3.98 3.85
C LEU A 107 15.77 3.03 2.67
N PRO A 108 16.81 2.18 2.77
CA PRO A 108 17.40 1.50 1.61
C PRO A 108 16.53 0.37 1.05
N ALA A 109 15.57 -0.12 1.84
CA ALA A 109 14.65 -1.17 1.45
C ALA A 109 13.44 -0.64 0.66
N ILE A 110 13.36 0.66 0.38
CA ILE A 110 12.32 1.28 -0.45
C ILE A 110 12.93 1.97 -1.66
N ASP A 111 12.50 1.56 -2.85
CA ASP A 111 12.78 2.25 -4.11
C ASP A 111 11.51 2.95 -4.62
N VAL A 112 11.61 4.24 -4.95
CA VAL A 112 10.49 4.99 -5.54
C VAL A 112 10.67 5.11 -7.04
N VAL A 113 9.66 4.68 -7.80
CA VAL A 113 9.57 4.87 -9.26
C VAL A 113 8.38 5.78 -9.53
N ALA A 114 8.63 7.08 -9.54
CA ALA A 114 7.65 8.08 -10.00
C ALA A 114 7.81 8.28 -11.51
N ARG A 115 6.70 8.23 -12.25
CA ARG A 115 6.66 8.60 -13.67
C ARG A 115 5.45 9.48 -13.92
#